data_AF-A0A965RXS6-F1
#
_entry.id   AF-A0A965RXS6-F1
#
_cell.length_a   1.000
_cell.length_b   1.000
_cell.length_c   1.000
_cell.angle_alpha   90.00
_cell.angle_beta   90.00
_cell.angle_gamma   90.00
#
_symmetry.space_group_name_H-M   'P 1'
#
loop_
_entity.id
_entity.type
_entity.pdbx_description
1 polymer ?
#
loop_
_entity_poly.entity_id
_entity_poly.type
_entity_poly.pdbx_seq_one_letter_code
_entity_poly.pdbx_strand_id
1 'polypeptide(L)' 'MIVSCEQKDEQFCKCLKVSDTFNLKNQEILAGKSDEKTLKAAIQLKKKKEETCRDYINMTGEEMMARKKECN' A
#
# COMPACT_ATOMS: atom_id res chain seq x y z
N MET A 1 -31.12 -15.27 4.77
CA MET A 1 -30.42 -14.14 5.41
C MET A 1 -29.21 -13.84 4.54
N ILE A 2 -29.18 -12.69 3.87
CA ILE A 2 -28.02 -12.27 3.08
C ILE A 2 -27.00 -11.76 4.10
N VAL A 3 -25.95 -12.52 4.33
CA VAL A 3 -24.84 -12.06 5.16
C VAL A 3 -24.15 -10.95 4.37
N SER A 4 -24.42 -9.69 4.71
CA SER A 4 -23.53 -8.58 4.33
C SER A 4 -22.19 -8.82 5.02
N CYS A 5 -21.36 -9.64 4.38
CA CYS A 5 -19.94 -9.66 4.64
C CYS A 5 -19.35 -8.43 3.96
N GLU A 6 -19.47 -7.25 4.56
CA GLU A 6 -18.43 -6.23 4.44
C GLU A 6 -17.21 -6.75 5.23
N GLN A 7 -16.65 -7.88 4.75
CA GLN A 7 -15.41 -8.43 5.28
C GLN A 7 -14.32 -7.53 4.74
N LYS A 8 -13.84 -6.64 5.60
CA LYS A 8 -12.65 -5.80 5.43
C LYS A 8 -11.63 -6.54 4.56
N ASP A 9 -11.34 -5.99 3.40
CA ASP A 9 -10.35 -6.57 2.50
C ASP A 9 -8.95 -6.38 3.11
N GLU A 10 -8.51 -7.39 3.88
CA GLU A 10 -7.24 -7.35 4.61
C GLU A 10 -6.05 -7.20 3.67
N GLN A 11 -6.15 -7.74 2.45
CA GLN A 11 -5.10 -7.66 1.45
C GLN A 11 -5.03 -6.23 0.89
N PHE A 12 -6.16 -5.57 0.67
CA PHE A 12 -6.20 -4.15 0.31
C PHE A 12 -5.63 -3.26 1.42
N CYS A 13 -6.00 -3.50 2.68
CA CYS A 13 -5.45 -2.75 3.80
C CYS A 13 -3.94 -2.97 3.97
N LYS A 14 -3.44 -4.17 3.67
CA LYS A 14 -2.01 -4.47 3.63
C LYS A 14 -1.31 -3.73 2.49
N CYS A 15 -1.92 -3.69 1.31
CA CYS A 15 -1.44 -2.89 0.18
C CYS A 15 -1.30 -1.42 0.56
N LEU A 16 -2.33 -0.83 1.19
CA LEU A 16 -2.29 0.57 1.65
C LEU A 16 -1.14 0.81 2.63
N LYS A 17 -1.00 -0.01 3.67
CA LYS A 17 0.07 0.13 4.67
C LYS A 17 1.46 0.05 4.04
N VAL A 18 1.68 -0.89 3.12
CA VAL A 18 2.97 -1.04 2.43
C VAL A 18 3.22 0.14 1.49
N SER A 19 2.19 0.62 0.79
CA SER A 19 2.28 1.79 -0.08
C SER A 19 2.62 3.05 0.70
N ASP A 20 2.00 3.28 1.86
CA ASP A 20 2.30 4.43 2.73
C ASP A 20 3.73 4.35 3.28
N THR A 21 4.15 3.17 3.73
CA THR A 21 5.52 2.95 4.21
C THR A 21 6.54 3.19 3.10
N PHE A 22 6.26 2.72 1.89
CA PHE A 22 7.09 2.97 0.71
C PHE A 22 7.16 4.47 0.39
N ASN A 23 6.02 5.17 0.41
CA ASN A 23 5.98 6.61 0.14
C ASN A 23 6.80 7.40 1.17
N LEU A 24 6.69 7.08 2.46
CA LEU A 24 7.51 7.70 3.52
C LEU A 24 9.01 7.47 3.29
N LYS A 25 9.39 6.22 2.96
CA LYS A 25 10.79 5.89 2.66
C LYS A 25 11.30 6.62 1.43
N ASN A 26 10.45 6.78 0.41
CA ASN A 26 10.80 7.51 -0.80
C ASN A 26 10.95 9.01 -0.53
N GLN A 27 10.13 9.59 0.36
CA GLN A 27 10.29 10.97 0.82
C GLN A 27 11.62 11.18 1.55
N GLU A 28 12.06 10.23 2.37
CA GLU A 28 13.38 10.30 3.01
C GLU A 28 14.52 10.30 1.99
N ILE A 29 14.42 9.47 0.94
CA ILE A 29 15.39 9.42 -0.16
C ILE A 29 15.43 10.75 -0.90
N LEU A 30 14.27 11.29 -1.26
CA LEU A 30 14.13 12.60 -1.93
C LEU A 30 14.64 13.76 -1.06
N ALA A 31 14.55 13.63 0.26
CA ALA A 31 15.11 14.57 1.22
C ALA A 31 16.63 14.40 1.44
N GLY A 32 17.29 13.54 0.67
CA GLY A 32 18.75 13.35 0.69
C GLY A 32 19.25 12.19 1.58
N LYS A 33 18.36 11.46 2.27
CA LYS A 33 18.73 10.26 3.02
C LYS A 33 18.79 9.06 2.07
N SER A 34 19.85 9.00 1.28
CA SER A 34 20.08 7.95 0.26
C SER A 34 21.17 6.95 0.66
N ASP A 35 21.31 6.65 1.96
CA ASP A 35 22.25 5.63 2.40
C ASP A 35 21.83 4.23 1.90
N GLU A 36 22.80 3.31 1.81
CA GLU A 36 22.60 1.98 1.24
C GLU A 36 21.47 1.20 1.94
N LYS A 37 21.32 1.36 3.26
CA LYS A 37 20.27 0.69 4.03
C LYS A 37 18.90 1.24 3.68
N THR A 38 18.78 2.56 3.54
CA THR A 38 17.55 3.23 3.13
C THR A 38 17.13 2.84 1.71
N LEU A 39 18.08 2.80 0.76
CA LEU A 39 17.82 2.36 -0.62
C LEU A 39 17.41 0.88 -0.69
N LYS A 40 18.12 -0.01 0.03
CA LYS A 40 17.74 -1.43 0.13
C LYS A 40 16.34 -1.62 0.71
N ALA A 41 15.99 -0.87 1.75
CA ALA A 41 14.65 -0.91 2.34
C ALA A 41 13.57 -0.44 1.35
N ALA A 42 13.83 0.64 0.59
CA ALA A 42 12.91 1.12 -0.43
C ALA A 42 12.69 0.09 -1.55
N ILE A 43 13.74 -0.59 -2.01
CA ILE A 43 13.64 -1.66 -3.02
C ILE A 43 12.79 -2.82 -2.51
N GLN A 44 12.99 -3.25 -1.27
CA GLN A 44 12.18 -4.31 -0.65
C GLN A 44 10.70 -3.90 -0.51
N LEU A 45 10.45 -2.66 -0.08
CA LEU A 45 9.10 -2.11 0.04
C LEU A 45 8.41 -1.98 -1.32
N LYS A 46 9.15 -1.62 -2.38
CA LYS A 46 8.63 -1.60 -3.75
C LYS A 46 8.12 -2.98 -4.19
N LYS A 47 8.96 -4.02 -4.05
CA LYS A 47 8.56 -5.40 -4.39
C LYS A 47 7.34 -5.86 -3.60
N LYS A 48 7.36 -5.61 -2.28
CA LYS A 48 6.25 -5.95 -1.40
C LYS A 48 4.96 -5.21 -1.81
N LYS A 49 5.07 -3.93 -2.21
CA LYS A 49 3.95 -3.15 -2.71
C LYS A 49 3.40 -3.78 -3.99
N GLU A 50 4.24 -4.09 -4.98
CA GLU A 50 3.83 -4.73 -6.24
C GLU A 50 3.14 -6.08 -6.02
N GLU A 51 3.60 -6.87 -5.06
CA GLU A 51 2.99 -8.15 -4.69
C GLU A 51 1.64 -7.95 -4.00
N THR A 52 1.58 -7.13 -2.95
CA THR A 52 0.35 -6.96 -2.15
C THR A 52 -0.70 -6.14 -2.87
N CYS A 53 -0.28 -5.25 -3.76
CA CYS A 53 -1.17 -4.33 -4.46
C CYS A 53 -1.62 -4.82 -5.84
N ARG A 54 -1.15 -6.00 -6.29
CA ARG A 54 -1.34 -6.50 -7.66
C ARG A 54 -2.79 -6.46 -8.12
N ASP A 55 -3.71 -6.87 -7.26
CA ASP A 55 -5.13 -6.99 -7.60
C ASP A 55 -5.88 -5.65 -7.55
N TYR A 56 -5.22 -4.59 -7.09
CA TYR A 56 -5.80 -3.27 -6.87
C TYR A 56 -5.25 -2.18 -7.82
N ILE A 57 -4.29 -2.52 -8.69
CA ILE A 57 -3.60 -1.54 -9.56
C ILE A 57 -4.53 -0.91 -10.60
N ASN A 58 -5.60 -1.61 -10.99
CA ASN A 58 -6.56 -1.17 -12.01
C ASN A 58 -7.83 -0.57 -11.40
N MET A 59 -7.88 -0.40 -10.07
CA MET A 59 -9.05 0.19 -9.42
C MET A 59 -9.15 1.67 -9.77
N THR A 60 -10.38 2.11 -9.99
CA THR A 60 -10.68 3.53 -10.13
C THR A 60 -10.43 4.26 -8.81
N GLY A 61 -10.27 5.58 -8.89
CA GLY A 61 -10.10 6.41 -7.69
C GLY A 61 -11.27 6.29 -6.71
N GLU A 62 -12.50 6.17 -7.23
CA GLU A 62 -13.71 6.00 -6.40
C GLU A 62 -13.71 4.65 -5.66
N GLU A 63 -13.41 3.56 -6.36
CA GLU A 63 -13.30 2.21 -5.79
C GLU A 63 -12.21 2.12 -4.72
N MET A 64 -11.06 2.76 -4.95
CA MET A 64 -9.97 2.81 -3.99
C MET A 64 -10.38 3.61 -2.74
N MET A 65 -11.07 4.74 -2.91
CA MET A 65 -11.55 5.57 -1.80
C MET A 65 -12.63 4.88 -0.98
N ALA A 66 -13.53 4.11 -1.61
CA ALA A 66 -14.52 3.30 -0.92
C ALA A 66 -13.85 2.25 -0.01
N ARG A 67 -12.97 1.41 -0.60
CA ARG A 67 -12.24 0.37 0.15
C ARG A 67 -11.32 0.95 1.23
N LYS A 68 -10.75 2.14 1.01
CA LYS A 68 -9.89 2.79 2.01
C LYS A 68 -10.62 3.12 3.30
N LYS A 69 -11.92 3.42 3.24
CA LYS A 69 -12.73 3.70 4.44
C LYS A 69 -12.86 2.48 5.35
N GLU A 70 -12.82 1.28 4.78
CA GLU A 70 -12.91 0.00 5.50
C GLU A 70 -11.60 -0.36 6.22
N CYS A 71 -10.48 0.27 5.85
CA CYS A 71 -9.17 0.01 6.43
C CYS A 71 -8.89 0.75 7.73
N ASN A 72 -9.79 1.64 8.17
CA ASN A 72 -9.73 2.35 9.44
C ASN A 72 -10.10 1.46 10.64
#